data_AF-A0A673N6S5-F1
#
_entry.id   AF-A0A673N6S5-F1
#
_cell.length_a   1.000
_cell.length_b   1.000
_cell.length_c   1.000
_cell.angle_alpha   90.00
_cell.angle_beta   90.00
_cell.angle_gamma   90.00
#
_symmetry.space_group_name_H-M   'P 1'
#
loop_
_entity.id
_entity.type
_entity.pdbx_description
1 polymer ?
#
loop_
_entity_poly.entity_id
_entity_poly.type
_entity_poly.pdbx_seq_one_letter_code
_entity_poly.pdbx_strand_id
1 'polypeptide(L)'
;MASELHEAMFMAKQERHKNLFLNYRNLNIFPVELLKDEGMQFLERLFMKRNSLTTLPDNLSQKLPNLIELTTVSFVAYCCSSHCLRTFNLQG
;
A
#
# COMPACT_ATOMS: atom_id res chain seq x y z
N MET A 1 7.10 15.60 -12.06
CA MET A 1 7.01 15.21 -10.64
C MET A 1 6.49 13.78 -10.41
N ALA A 2 5.84 13.12 -11.38
CA ALA A 2 5.46 11.70 -11.28
C ALA A 2 6.64 10.69 -11.36
N SER A 3 7.87 11.17 -11.58
CA SER A 3 9.07 10.34 -11.83
C SER A 3 9.54 9.59 -10.59
N GLU A 4 9.63 10.25 -9.44
CA GLU A 4 10.29 9.66 -8.26
C GLU A 4 9.50 8.50 -7.63
N LEU A 5 8.17 8.57 -7.63
CA LEU A 5 7.33 7.48 -7.13
C LEU A 5 7.45 6.28 -8.06
N HIS A 6 7.37 6.50 -9.37
CA HIS A 6 7.50 5.45 -10.36
C HIS A 6 8.89 4.79 -10.32
N GLU A 7 9.95 5.58 -10.18
CA GLU A 7 11.33 5.09 -10.01
C GLU A 7 11.50 4.28 -8.73
N ALA A 8 11.00 4.76 -7.58
CA ALA A 8 11.08 4.03 -6.32
C ALA A 8 10.37 2.67 -6.41
N MET A 9 9.21 2.64 -7.07
CA MET A 9 8.44 1.43 -7.30
C MET A 9 9.13 0.48 -8.29
N PHE A 10 9.70 1.03 -9.35
CA PHE A 10 10.46 0.29 -10.35
C PHE A 10 11.68 -0.37 -9.71
N MET A 11 12.48 0.39 -8.95
CA MET A 11 13.63 -0.14 -8.22
C MET A 11 13.21 -1.20 -7.21
N ALA A 12 12.15 -0.96 -6.44
CA ALA A 12 11.62 -1.95 -5.50
C ALA A 12 11.19 -3.25 -6.18
N LYS A 13 10.64 -3.16 -7.40
CA LYS A 13 10.27 -4.33 -8.18
C LYS A 13 11.47 -5.09 -8.72
N GLN A 14 12.43 -4.38 -9.31
CA GLN A 14 13.63 -4.97 -9.90
C GLN A 14 14.52 -5.64 -8.84
N GLU A 15 14.68 -4.99 -7.70
CA GLU A 15 15.52 -5.48 -6.59
C GLU A 15 14.76 -6.40 -5.63
N ARG A 16 13.48 -6.65 -5.89
CA ARG A 16 12.60 -7.52 -5.08
C ARG A 16 12.58 -7.13 -3.60
N HIS A 17 12.43 -5.83 -3.34
CA HIS A 17 12.43 -5.30 -1.99
C HIS A 17 11.26 -5.81 -1.16
N LYS A 18 11.59 -6.40 -0.01
CA LYS A 18 10.61 -6.82 0.99
C LYS A 18 9.95 -5.66 1.72
N ASN A 19 10.61 -4.51 1.77
CA ASN A 19 10.12 -3.32 2.48
C ASN A 19 10.07 -2.14 1.51
N LEU A 20 8.92 -1.48 1.40
CA LEU A 20 8.73 -0.29 0.57
C LEU A 20 8.27 0.89 1.41
N PHE A 21 9.00 2.01 1.29
CA PHE A 21 8.74 3.23 2.03
C PHE A 21 8.25 4.34 1.09
N LEU A 22 6.95 4.65 1.18
CA LEU A 22 6.28 5.72 0.46
C LEU A 22 5.74 6.78 1.43
N ASN A 23 6.40 6.95 2.57
CA ASN A 23 6.01 7.92 3.59
C ASN A 23 6.24 9.36 3.09
N TYR A 24 5.43 10.31 3.56
CA TYR A 24 5.62 11.75 3.30
C TYR A 24 5.59 12.14 1.81
N ARG A 25 4.75 11.50 1.00
CA ARG A 25 4.67 11.74 -0.46
C ARG A 25 3.41 12.49 -0.87
N ASN A 26 2.61 12.99 0.08
CA ASN A 26 1.33 13.68 -0.15
C ASN A 26 0.37 12.88 -1.06
N LEU A 27 0.42 11.55 -0.99
CA LEU A 27 -0.41 10.69 -1.82
C LEU A 27 -1.87 10.77 -1.37
N ASN A 28 -2.75 11.27 -2.23
CA ASN A 28 -4.20 11.27 -1.98
C ASN A 28 -4.88 9.96 -2.42
N ILE A 29 -4.23 9.24 -3.33
CA ILE A 29 -4.73 7.99 -3.94
C ILE A 29 -3.66 6.93 -3.77
N PHE A 30 -4.08 5.70 -3.48
CA PHE A 30 -3.18 4.56 -3.42
C PHE A 30 -2.56 4.31 -4.82
N PRO A 31 -1.23 4.16 -4.93
CA PRO A 31 -0.57 3.90 -6.22
C PRO A 31 -0.92 2.50 -6.73
N VAL A 32 -1.96 2.40 -7.55
CA VAL A 32 -2.48 1.13 -8.10
C VAL A 32 -1.45 0.42 -8.98
N GLU A 33 -0.42 1.11 -9.44
CA GLU A 33 0.73 0.55 -10.12
C GLU A 33 1.49 -0.46 -9.25
N LEU A 34 1.40 -0.37 -7.91
CA LEU A 34 1.91 -1.39 -6.98
C LEU A 34 1.20 -2.75 -7.15
N LEU A 35 -0.02 -2.72 -7.69
CA LEU A 35 -0.92 -3.88 -7.83
C LEU A 35 -1.09 -4.31 -9.30
N LYS A 36 -0.46 -3.61 -10.25
CA LYS A 36 -0.45 -3.99 -11.66
C LYS A 36 0.39 -5.26 -11.87
N ASP A 37 0.07 -5.95 -12.97
CA ASP A 37 0.68 -7.23 -13.36
C ASP A 37 0.57 -8.28 -12.24
N GLU A 38 1.65 -9.03 -11.99
CA GLU A 38 1.78 -10.01 -10.91
C GLU A 38 1.80 -9.38 -9.50
N GLY A 39 1.79 -8.04 -9.40
CA GLY A 39 1.97 -7.33 -8.13
C GLY A 39 3.38 -7.50 -7.56
N MET A 40 3.70 -6.79 -6.47
CA MET A 40 4.97 -7.00 -5.76
C MET A 40 4.85 -8.19 -4.81
N GLN A 41 4.86 -9.41 -5.34
CA GLN A 41 4.69 -10.62 -4.53
C GLN A 41 5.78 -10.80 -3.47
N PHE A 42 6.96 -10.20 -3.63
CA PHE A 42 8.05 -10.23 -2.65
C PHE A 42 7.88 -9.21 -1.51
N LEU A 43 6.92 -8.28 -1.63
CA LEU A 43 6.74 -7.21 -0.66
C LEU A 43 6.06 -7.74 0.61
N GLU A 44 6.75 -7.58 1.74
CA GLU A 44 6.30 -7.98 3.06
C GLU A 44 5.80 -6.78 3.89
N ARG A 45 6.39 -5.59 3.70
CA ARG A 45 6.04 -4.39 4.47
C ARG A 45 5.88 -3.17 3.58
N LEU A 46 4.74 -2.48 3.71
CA LEU A 46 4.44 -1.25 3.00
C LEU A 46 4.15 -0.11 3.98
N PHE A 47 5.00 0.92 3.93
CA PHE A 47 4.87 2.11 4.79
C PHE A 47 4.41 3.31 3.96
N MET A 48 3.25 3.84 4.28
CA MET A 48 2.62 5.00 3.64
C MET A 48 2.16 6.04 4.66
N LYS A 49 2.90 6.19 5.77
CA LYS A 49 2.63 7.19 6.82
C LYS A 49 2.70 8.61 6.25
N ARG A 50 1.93 9.52 6.83
CA ARG A 50 1.90 10.95 6.44
C ARG A 50 1.61 11.15 4.95
N ASN A 51 0.66 10.37 4.44
CA ASN A 51 0.01 10.65 3.17
C ASN A 51 -1.40 11.19 3.45
N SER A 52 -2.20 11.36 2.41
CA SER A 52 -3.59 11.81 2.49
C SER A 52 -4.52 10.74 1.90
N LEU A 53 -4.16 9.47 2.07
CA LEU A 53 -4.90 8.33 1.53
C LEU A 53 -6.28 8.26 2.17
N THR A 54 -7.32 8.34 1.35
CA THR A 54 -8.72 8.25 1.78
C THR A 54 -9.29 6.84 1.62
N THR A 55 -8.73 6.06 0.70
CA THR A 55 -9.20 4.72 0.35
C THR A 55 -8.04 3.77 0.07
N LEU A 56 -8.21 2.50 0.44
CA LEU A 56 -7.35 1.40 0.01
C LEU A 56 -8.11 0.49 -0.96
N PRO A 57 -7.42 -0.13 -1.94
CA PRO A 57 -8.06 -1.04 -2.89
C PRO A 57 -8.41 -2.39 -2.25
N ASP A 58 -9.58 -2.94 -2.58
CA ASP A 58 -10.12 -4.16 -1.95
C ASP A 58 -9.35 -5.44 -2.32
N ASN A 59 -8.61 -5.42 -3.43
CA ASN A 59 -7.84 -6.56 -3.94
C ASN A 59 -6.39 -6.61 -3.45
N LEU A 60 -6.07 -5.84 -2.40
CA LEU A 60 -4.70 -5.71 -1.88
C LEU A 60 -4.12 -7.07 -1.44
N SER A 61 -4.93 -7.91 -0.79
CA SER A 61 -4.53 -9.25 -0.32
C SER A 61 -4.25 -10.23 -1.47
N GLN A 62 -4.96 -10.10 -2.60
CA GLN A 62 -4.73 -10.94 -3.78
C GLN A 62 -3.46 -10.53 -4.52
N LYS A 63 -3.14 -9.23 -4.53
CA LYS A 63 -2.03 -8.65 -5.29
C LYS A 63 -0.73 -8.56 -4.50
N LEU A 64 -0.79 -8.51 -3.18
CA LEU A 64 0.35 -8.52 -2.27
C LEU A 64 0.21 -9.70 -1.29
N PRO A 65 0.31 -10.96 -1.78
CA PRO A 65 0.00 -12.15 -0.98
C PRO A 65 0.95 -12.37 0.19
N ASN A 66 2.16 -11.81 0.15
CA ASN A 66 3.16 -11.92 1.21
C ASN A 66 3.20 -10.68 2.11
N LEU A 67 2.26 -9.75 1.99
CA LEU A 67 2.24 -8.53 2.79
C LEU A 67 1.84 -8.86 4.23
N ILE A 68 2.79 -8.66 5.14
CA ILE A 68 2.65 -8.89 6.58
C ILE A 68 2.23 -7.59 7.28
N GLU A 69 2.76 -6.45 6.81
CA GLU A 69 2.53 -5.15 7.46
C GLU A 69 2.16 -4.08 6.44
N LEU A 70 1.03 -3.43 6.67
CA LEU A 70 0.60 -2.24 5.94
C LEU A 70 0.36 -1.11 6.93
N THR A 71 1.14 -0.03 6.82
CA THR A 71 0.97 1.13 7.70
C THR A 71 0.59 2.38 6.92
N THR A 72 -0.62 2.89 7.13
CA THR A 72 -1.16 4.06 6.41
C THR A 72 -1.43 5.28 7.28
N VAL A 73 -1.19 5.20 8.60
CA VAL A 73 -1.60 6.20 9.62
C VAL A 73 -1.62 7.64 9.11
N SER A 74 -2.80 7.99 8.64
CA SER A 74 -3.28 9.32 8.29
C SER A 74 -4.67 9.31 8.90
N PHE A 75 -4.95 10.25 9.79
CA PHE A 75 -6.08 10.28 10.72
C PHE A 75 -7.49 10.24 10.07
N VAL A 76 -7.59 10.00 8.76
CA VAL A 76 -8.82 10.07 7.94
C VAL A 76 -9.16 8.72 7.31
N ALA A 77 -8.96 7.62 8.03
CA ALA A 77 -9.56 6.33 7.66
C ALA A 77 -10.92 6.19 8.36
N TYR A 78 -11.89 7.07 8.04
CA TYR A 78 -13.29 6.81 8.38
C TYR A 78 -13.80 5.71 7.46
N CYS A 79 -13.65 4.47 7.92
CA CYS A 79 -14.28 3.30 7.36
C CYS A 79 -15.81 3.40 7.57
N CYS A 80 -16.54 4.00 6.62
CA CYS A 80 -17.98 4.24 6.72
C CYS A 80 -18.85 3.08 6.21
N SER A 81 -18.30 1.88 6.04
CA SER A 81 -19.07 0.70 5.64
C SER A 81 -18.61 -0.52 6.42
N SER A 82 -19.57 -1.22 7.03
CA SER A 82 -19.40 -2.44 7.83
C SER A 82 -18.71 -3.59 7.08
N HIS A 83 -18.49 -3.46 5.77
CA HIS A 83 -17.78 -4.44 4.95
C HIS A 83 -16.25 -4.32 4.98
N CYS A 84 -15.68 -3.15 5.28
CA CYS A 84 -14.22 -2.96 5.19
C CYS A 84 -13.46 -3.41 6.47
N LEU A 85 -14.18 -3.61 7.58
CA LEU A 85 -13.66 -4.27 8.79
C LEU A 85 -13.35 -5.77 8.61
N ARG A 86 -13.86 -6.43 7.56
CA ARG A 86 -13.64 -7.87 7.34
C ARG A 86 -12.32 -8.21 6.65
N THR A 87 -11.70 -7.26 5.96
CA THR A 87 -10.51 -7.52 5.13
C THR A 87 -9.20 -7.38 5.90
N PHE A 88 -9.22 -6.67 7.03
CA PHE A 88 -8.08 -6.55 7.94
C PHE A 88 -8.46 -7.20 9.26
N ASN A 89 -8.31 -8.52 9.34
CA ASN A 89 -8.44 -9.26 10.60
C ASN A 89 -7.27 -8.90 11.52
N LEU A 90 -7.32 -7.70 12.10
CA LEU A 90 -6.50 -7.27 13.23
C LEU A 90 -7.19 -7.80 14.51
N GLN A 91 -7.32 -9.12 14.64
CA GLN A 91 -7.56 -9.74 15.93
C GLN A 91 -6.21 -9.85 16.64
N GLY A 92 -6.15 -9.19 17.81
CA GLY A 92 -4.96 -9.03 18.64
C GLY A 92 -4.55 -10.29 19.40
#